data_AF-A0A7W5H644-F1
#
_entry.id   AF-A0A7W5H644-F1
#
_cell.length_a   1.000
_cell.length_b   1.000
_cell.length_c   1.000
_cell.angle_alpha   90.00
_cell.angle_beta   90.00
_cell.angle_gamma   90.00
#
_symmetry.space_group_name_H-M   'P 1'
#
loop_
_entity.id
_entity.type
_entity.pdbx_description
1 polymer ?
#
loop_
_entity_poly.entity_id
_entity_poly.type
_entity_poly.pdbx_seq_one_letter_code
_entity_poly.pdbx_strand_id
1 'polypeptide(L)'
;MKNLFVLPLVFAFLVSSVAQGDEASAKKLDFGDYSSATLTTKGWDAYNAKKYDDAVTFAKECVTRYAKEAIVMQKELKEPVAGSDKDAVLSKWALNDVGTCYFILGQSLEKLGKTDEAIKAYKQLLKDVPFAQCWDPQGWFWKPADAAKKQIKVLEFAKLEDE
;
A
#
# COMPACT_ATOMS: atom_id res chain seq x y z
N MET A 1 -70.52 50.07 -8.41
CA MET A 1 -70.52 48.81 -9.18
C MET A 1 -69.08 48.58 -9.60
N LYS A 2 -68.24 47.90 -8.81
CA LYS A 2 -68.13 46.46 -8.52
C LYS A 2 -67.64 45.63 -9.71
N ASN A 3 -66.64 44.79 -9.40
CA ASN A 3 -66.07 43.63 -10.10
C ASN A 3 -64.72 43.98 -10.77
N LEU A 4 -63.58 43.92 -10.08
CA LEU A 4 -62.97 42.78 -9.36
C LEU A 4 -62.99 41.50 -10.22
N PHE A 5 -61.90 41.27 -10.96
CA PHE A 5 -61.62 40.00 -11.61
C PHE A 5 -60.35 39.38 -11.01
N VAL A 6 -60.50 38.09 -10.79
CA VAL A 6 -59.70 37.19 -9.95
C VAL A 6 -58.59 36.55 -10.78
N LEU A 7 -57.41 36.39 -10.18
CA LEU A 7 -56.28 35.59 -10.69
C LEU A 7 -56.67 34.13 -10.93
N PRO A 8 -55.93 33.43 -11.81
CA PRO A 8 -55.51 32.08 -11.51
C PRO A 8 -53.99 32.01 -11.35
N LEU A 9 -53.62 31.38 -10.23
CA LEU A 9 -52.33 30.81 -9.89
C LEU A 9 -51.89 29.83 -11.00
N VAL A 10 -50.66 29.96 -11.51
CA VAL A 10 -49.98 28.87 -12.22
C VAL A 10 -48.63 28.63 -11.54
N PHE A 11 -48.58 27.53 -10.80
CA PHE A 11 -47.37 26.92 -10.29
C PHE A 11 -46.58 26.35 -11.47
N ALA A 12 -45.38 26.86 -11.73
CA ALA A 12 -44.39 26.20 -12.58
C ALA A 12 -43.16 25.91 -11.73
N PHE A 13 -43.06 24.66 -11.27
CA PHE A 13 -41.84 24.08 -10.71
C PHE A 13 -40.73 24.16 -11.76
N LEU A 14 -39.76 25.06 -11.55
CA LEU A 14 -38.49 25.00 -12.27
C LEU A 14 -37.54 24.09 -11.52
N VAL A 15 -37.16 23.04 -12.25
CA VAL A 15 -36.45 21.84 -11.84
C VAL A 15 -35.10 22.20 -11.22
N SER A 16 -34.84 21.61 -10.05
CA SER A 16 -33.55 21.62 -9.38
C SER A 16 -32.43 21.24 -10.34
N SER A 17 -31.41 22.08 -10.48
CA SER A 17 -30.13 21.67 -11.06
C SER A 17 -29.52 20.62 -10.11
N VAL A 18 -29.70 19.34 -10.45
CA VAL A 18 -28.92 18.26 -9.86
C VAL A 18 -27.46 18.62 -10.13
N ALA A 19 -26.72 18.88 -9.05
CA ALA A 19 -25.27 18.88 -9.08
C ALA A 19 -24.86 17.57 -9.72
N GLN A 20 -24.28 17.67 -10.92
CA GLN A 20 -23.69 16.55 -11.62
C GLN A 20 -22.53 16.10 -10.74
N GLY A 21 -22.80 15.10 -9.90
CA GLY A 21 -21.75 14.44 -9.15
C GLY A 21 -20.79 13.88 -10.18
N ASP A 22 -19.55 14.35 -10.15
CA ASP A 22 -18.44 13.64 -10.74
C ASP A 22 -18.35 12.28 -10.02
N GLU A 23 -19.12 11.30 -10.51
CA GLU A 23 -18.80 9.90 -10.28
C GLU A 23 -17.47 9.66 -10.97
N ALA A 24 -16.40 9.92 -10.22
CA ALA A 24 -15.08 9.39 -10.53
C ALA A 24 -15.24 7.88 -10.64
N SER A 25 -15.42 7.39 -11.87
CA SER A 25 -15.34 5.97 -12.20
C SER A 25 -14.05 5.44 -11.58
N ALA A 26 -14.18 4.61 -10.54
CA ALA A 26 -13.04 4.02 -9.85
C ALA A 26 -12.24 3.22 -10.90
N LYS A 27 -11.14 3.79 -11.38
CA LYS A 27 -10.30 3.17 -12.39
C LYS A 27 -9.81 1.84 -11.83
N LYS A 28 -10.27 0.72 -12.39
CA LYS A 28 -9.80 -0.61 -12.01
C LYS A 28 -8.28 -0.67 -12.17
N LEU A 29 -7.58 -1.00 -11.10
CA LEU A 29 -6.13 -1.17 -11.13
C LEU A 29 -5.75 -2.33 -12.07
N ASP A 30 -4.69 -2.10 -12.84
CA ASP A 30 -4.05 -3.14 -13.64
C ASP A 30 -2.98 -3.83 -12.78
N PHE A 31 -3.20 -5.11 -12.50
CA PHE A 31 -2.30 -5.96 -11.70
C PHE A 31 -1.24 -6.68 -12.55
N GLY A 32 -1.25 -6.52 -13.88
CA GLY A 32 -0.34 -7.22 -14.77
C GLY A 32 -0.51 -8.75 -14.71
N ASP A 33 0.61 -9.47 -14.69
CA ASP A 33 0.65 -10.93 -14.64
C ASP A 33 0.44 -11.52 -13.22
N TYR A 34 0.16 -10.66 -12.23
CA TYR A 34 0.02 -11.02 -10.81
C TYR A 34 1.24 -11.68 -10.18
N SER A 35 2.41 -11.67 -10.85
CA SER A 35 3.65 -12.16 -10.23
C SER A 35 4.05 -11.28 -9.05
N SER A 36 4.76 -11.85 -8.09
CA SER A 36 5.25 -11.12 -6.92
C SER A 36 6.10 -9.92 -7.34
N ALA A 37 6.99 -10.09 -8.32
CA ALA A 37 7.84 -9.03 -8.85
C ALA A 37 7.03 -7.90 -9.51
N THR A 38 6.02 -8.23 -10.33
CA THR A 38 5.14 -7.24 -10.95
C THR A 38 4.36 -6.46 -9.90
N LEU A 39 3.80 -7.14 -8.89
CA LEU A 39 3.04 -6.50 -7.83
C LEU A 39 3.92 -5.62 -6.94
N THR A 40 5.13 -6.06 -6.60
CA THR A 40 6.11 -5.26 -5.85
C THR A 40 6.50 -4.01 -6.64
N THR A 41 6.78 -4.16 -7.94
CA THR A 41 7.13 -3.04 -8.83
C THR A 41 5.99 -2.02 -8.90
N LYS A 42 4.76 -2.48 -9.16
CA LYS A 42 3.58 -1.60 -9.18
C LYS A 42 3.32 -0.94 -7.82
N GLY A 43 3.61 -1.62 -6.72
CA GLY A 43 3.57 -1.06 -5.36
C GLY A 43 4.54 0.10 -5.18
N TRP A 44 5.79 -0.05 -5.63
CA TRP A 44 6.78 1.03 -5.62
C TRP A 44 6.40 2.19 -6.55
N ASP A 45 5.96 1.88 -7.77
CA ASP A 45 5.54 2.90 -8.74
C ASP A 45 4.39 3.75 -8.19
N ALA A 46 3.39 3.10 -7.59
CA ALA A 46 2.27 3.78 -6.96
C ALA A 46 2.71 4.62 -5.76
N TYR A 47 3.59 4.09 -4.89
CA TYR A 47 4.14 4.82 -3.75
C TYR A 47 4.90 6.08 -4.19
N ASN A 48 5.78 5.94 -5.19
CA ASN A 48 6.57 7.04 -5.74
C ASN A 48 5.70 8.09 -6.43
N ALA A 49 4.60 7.67 -7.05
CA ALA A 49 3.57 8.54 -7.60
C ALA A 49 2.64 9.17 -6.54
N LYS A 50 2.90 8.93 -5.24
CA LYS A 50 2.07 9.36 -4.10
C LYS A 50 0.63 8.82 -4.13
N LYS A 51 0.38 7.74 -4.87
CA LYS A 51 -0.89 7.02 -4.92
C LYS A 51 -0.89 5.95 -3.85
N TYR A 52 -0.94 6.38 -2.60
CA TYR A 52 -0.71 5.50 -1.45
C TYR A 52 -1.78 4.41 -1.32
N ASP A 53 -3.05 4.68 -1.64
CA ASP A 53 -4.09 3.64 -1.66
C ASP A 53 -3.85 2.56 -2.73
N ASP A 54 -3.36 2.94 -3.91
CA ASP A 54 -2.97 2.00 -4.97
C ASP A 54 -1.77 1.15 -4.51
N ALA A 55 -0.78 1.78 -3.88
CA ALA A 55 0.39 1.10 -3.33
C ALA A 55 0.01 0.08 -2.25
N VAL A 56 -0.93 0.45 -1.36
CA VAL A 56 -1.52 -0.46 -0.37
C VAL A 56 -2.18 -1.66 -1.07
N THR A 57 -2.94 -1.41 -2.14
CA THR A 57 -3.64 -2.46 -2.90
C THR A 57 -2.65 -3.46 -3.51
N PHE A 58 -1.63 -2.99 -4.24
CA PHE A 58 -0.63 -3.87 -4.84
C PHE A 58 0.19 -4.65 -3.81
N ALA A 59 0.61 -3.98 -2.74
CA ALA A 59 1.36 -4.63 -1.66
C ALA A 59 0.54 -5.73 -0.96
N LYS A 60 -0.73 -5.46 -0.66
CA LYS A 60 -1.63 -6.46 -0.06
C LYS A 60 -1.90 -7.63 -0.99
N GLU A 61 -2.03 -7.39 -2.28
CA GLU A 61 -2.21 -8.46 -3.27
C GLU A 61 -0.99 -9.39 -3.31
N CYS A 62 0.23 -8.83 -3.31
CA CYS A 62 1.47 -9.62 -3.27
C CYS A 62 1.54 -10.47 -1.99
N VAL A 63 1.33 -9.86 -0.83
CA VAL A 63 1.33 -10.55 0.46
C VAL A 63 0.27 -11.67 0.48
N THR A 64 -0.96 -11.38 0.02
CA THR A 64 -2.07 -12.36 0.02
C THR A 64 -1.74 -13.60 -0.79
N ARG A 65 -1.09 -13.45 -1.95
CA ARG A 65 -0.74 -14.56 -2.83
C ARG A 65 0.47 -15.34 -2.35
N TYR A 66 1.48 -14.64 -1.85
CA TYR A 66 2.83 -15.20 -1.74
C TYR A 66 3.34 -15.35 -0.31
N ALA A 67 2.64 -14.86 0.72
CA ALA A 67 3.12 -14.94 2.11
C ALA A 67 3.40 -16.38 2.57
N LYS A 68 2.60 -17.36 2.14
CA LYS A 68 2.85 -18.77 2.49
C LYS A 68 4.21 -19.25 1.97
N GLU A 69 4.50 -18.97 0.71
CA GLU A 69 5.76 -19.36 0.06
C GLU A 69 6.95 -18.59 0.64
N ALA A 70 6.77 -17.29 0.88
CA ALA A 70 7.76 -16.44 1.52
C ALA A 70 8.16 -16.96 2.92
N ILE A 71 7.19 -17.43 3.70
CA ILE A 71 7.43 -18.03 5.03
C ILE A 71 8.15 -19.38 4.90
N VAL A 72 7.87 -20.18 3.85
CA VAL A 72 8.63 -21.42 3.59
C VAL A 72 10.09 -21.09 3.30
N MET A 73 10.36 -20.17 2.37
CA MET A 73 11.72 -19.73 2.05
C MET A 73 12.45 -19.13 3.25
N GLN A 74 11.76 -18.35 4.08
CA GLN A 74 12.32 -17.79 5.32
C GLN A 74 12.80 -18.88 6.28
N LYS A 75 12.05 -19.98 6.42
CA LYS A 75 12.37 -21.07 7.36
C LYS A 75 13.56 -21.92 6.93
N GLU A 76 13.90 -21.93 5.64
CA GLU A 76 15.09 -22.60 5.12
C GLU A 76 16.39 -21.89 5.51
N LEU A 77 16.29 -20.62 5.89
CA LEU A 77 17.42 -19.75 6.17
C LEU A 77 17.64 -19.62 7.67
N LYS A 78 18.91 -19.68 8.08
CA LYS A 78 19.34 -19.32 9.45
C LYS A 78 19.78 -17.86 9.55
N GLU A 79 20.18 -17.29 8.43
CA GLU A 79 20.63 -15.91 8.27
C GLU A 79 20.29 -15.43 6.84
N PRO A 80 20.26 -14.10 6.59
CA PRO A 80 20.07 -13.58 5.25
C PRO A 80 21.16 -14.06 4.29
N VAL A 81 20.77 -14.37 3.05
CA VAL A 81 21.73 -14.70 1.98
C VAL A 81 22.73 -13.55 1.80
N ALA A 82 24.00 -13.86 1.60
CA ALA A 82 25.02 -12.85 1.36
C ALA A 82 24.69 -12.01 0.12
N GLY A 83 24.55 -10.69 0.28
CA GLY A 83 24.17 -9.78 -0.81
C GLY A 83 25.15 -9.73 -1.98
N SER A 84 26.37 -10.24 -1.82
CA SER A 84 27.35 -10.42 -2.90
C SER A 84 26.98 -11.53 -3.88
N ASP A 85 26.17 -12.51 -3.45
CA ASP A 85 25.65 -13.59 -4.29
C ASP A 85 24.26 -13.21 -4.81
N LYS A 86 24.24 -12.47 -5.92
CA LYS A 86 22.99 -11.90 -6.46
C LYS A 86 21.99 -12.99 -6.84
N ASP A 87 22.45 -14.07 -7.45
CA ASP A 87 21.58 -15.15 -7.91
C ASP A 87 20.96 -15.89 -6.72
N ALA A 88 21.74 -16.14 -5.67
CA ALA A 88 21.21 -16.73 -4.44
C ALA A 88 20.19 -15.81 -3.76
N VAL A 89 20.41 -14.50 -3.72
CA VAL A 89 19.41 -13.55 -3.20
C VAL A 89 18.15 -13.60 -4.05
N LEU A 90 18.26 -13.47 -5.37
CA LEU A 90 17.12 -13.46 -6.30
C LEU A 90 16.35 -14.79 -6.29
N SER A 91 17.00 -15.91 -5.98
CA SER A 91 16.34 -17.21 -5.82
C SER A 91 15.31 -17.24 -4.67
N LYS A 92 15.44 -16.33 -3.70
CA LYS A 92 14.49 -16.14 -2.59
C LYS A 92 13.38 -15.14 -2.95
N TRP A 93 12.86 -15.28 -4.16
CA TRP A 93 11.92 -14.33 -4.79
C TRP A 93 10.71 -14.01 -3.90
N ALA A 94 9.99 -15.03 -3.40
CA ALA A 94 8.77 -14.81 -2.62
C ALA A 94 9.08 -14.11 -1.30
N LEU A 95 10.14 -14.56 -0.62
CA LEU A 95 10.64 -13.95 0.61
C LEU A 95 10.94 -12.47 0.40
N ASN A 96 11.73 -12.16 -0.63
CA ASN A 96 12.18 -10.82 -0.94
C ASN A 96 11.03 -9.90 -1.32
N ASP A 97 10.16 -10.34 -2.22
CA ASP A 97 9.03 -9.54 -2.70
C ASP A 97 7.99 -9.32 -1.60
N VAL A 98 7.62 -10.34 -0.83
CA VAL A 98 6.67 -10.19 0.28
C VAL A 98 7.23 -9.30 1.39
N GLY A 99 8.51 -9.47 1.75
CA GLY A 99 9.14 -8.59 2.73
C GLY A 99 9.18 -7.14 2.27
N THR A 100 9.48 -6.92 0.99
CA THR A 100 9.42 -5.59 0.37
C THR A 100 8.00 -5.02 0.38
N CYS A 101 6.98 -5.83 0.04
CA CYS A 101 5.59 -5.41 0.06
C CYS A 101 5.08 -5.09 1.46
N TYR A 102 5.47 -5.81 2.51
CA TYR A 102 5.14 -5.37 3.87
C TYR A 102 5.74 -4.00 4.20
N PHE A 103 6.94 -3.70 3.71
CA PHE A 103 7.56 -2.39 3.89
C PHE A 103 6.83 -1.29 3.11
N ILE A 104 6.52 -1.51 1.82
CA ILE A 104 5.71 -0.59 1.00
C ILE A 104 4.36 -0.33 1.67
N LEU A 105 3.71 -1.39 2.17
CA LEU A 105 2.43 -1.30 2.87
C LEU A 105 2.54 -0.39 4.10
N GLY A 106 3.55 -0.63 4.95
CA GLY A 106 3.80 0.21 6.13
C GLY A 106 4.05 1.67 5.76
N GLN A 107 4.91 1.93 4.77
CA GLN A 107 5.21 3.31 4.34
C GLN A 107 3.98 4.01 3.75
N SER A 108 3.16 3.29 2.98
CA SER A 108 1.97 3.85 2.37
C SER A 108 0.90 4.17 3.42
N LEU A 109 0.69 3.27 4.40
CA LEU A 109 -0.24 3.48 5.50
C LEU A 109 0.17 4.67 6.38
N GLU A 110 1.47 4.84 6.63
CA GLU A 110 2.01 6.01 7.32
C GLU A 110 1.66 7.32 6.57
N LYS A 111 1.86 7.34 5.25
CA LYS A 111 1.50 8.51 4.41
C LYS A 111 0.01 8.80 4.37
N LEU A 112 -0.83 7.81 4.68
CA LEU A 112 -2.28 7.93 4.83
C LEU A 112 -2.72 8.28 6.26
N GLY A 113 -1.79 8.51 7.19
CA GLY A 113 -2.10 8.79 8.60
C GLY A 113 -2.58 7.57 9.40
N LYS A 114 -2.47 6.36 8.84
CA LYS A 114 -2.89 5.10 9.46
C LYS A 114 -1.75 4.47 10.26
N THR A 115 -1.25 5.21 11.26
CA THR A 115 -0.03 4.88 12.02
C THR A 115 -0.06 3.48 12.63
N ASP A 116 -1.16 3.07 13.25
CA ASP A 116 -1.26 1.74 13.89
C ASP A 116 -1.23 0.60 12.86
N GLU A 117 -1.90 0.77 11.73
CA GLU A 117 -1.86 -0.19 10.64
C GLU A 117 -0.45 -0.26 10.02
N ALA A 118 0.24 0.87 9.92
CA ALA A 118 1.62 0.93 9.45
C ALA A 118 2.57 0.14 10.37
N ILE A 119 2.51 0.39 11.68
CA ILE A 119 3.28 -0.34 12.69
C ILE A 119 2.97 -1.85 12.60
N LYS A 120 1.71 -2.23 12.43
CA LYS A 120 1.32 -3.64 12.27
C LYS A 120 1.96 -4.28 11.04
N ALA A 121 1.96 -3.60 9.89
CA ALA A 121 2.58 -4.09 8.66
C ALA A 121 4.10 -4.29 8.84
N TYR A 122 4.78 -3.30 9.43
CA TYR A 122 6.21 -3.42 9.74
C TYR A 122 6.51 -4.56 10.72
N LYS A 123 5.70 -4.73 11.77
CA LYS A 123 5.88 -5.85 12.72
C LYS A 123 5.66 -7.21 12.06
N GLN A 124 4.73 -7.29 11.11
CA GLN A 124 4.51 -8.52 10.34
C GLN A 124 5.72 -8.88 9.48
N LEU A 125 6.35 -7.90 8.84
CA LEU A 125 7.63 -8.07 8.14
C LEU A 125 8.68 -8.70 9.04
N LEU A 126 8.92 -8.08 10.22
CA LEU A 126 9.93 -8.53 11.17
C LEU A 126 9.66 -9.95 11.70
N LYS A 127 8.39 -10.35 11.76
CA LYS A 127 7.96 -11.66 12.26
C LYS A 127 8.08 -12.75 11.20
N ASP A 128 7.55 -12.50 10.01
CA ASP A 128 7.32 -13.56 9.02
C ASP A 128 8.47 -13.72 8.03
N VAL A 129 9.14 -12.62 7.69
CA VAL A 129 10.11 -12.54 6.59
C VAL A 129 11.31 -11.62 6.92
N PRO A 130 11.94 -11.72 8.11
CA PRO A 130 13.00 -10.80 8.52
C PRO A 130 14.27 -10.84 7.65
N PHE A 131 14.46 -11.88 6.82
CA PHE A 131 15.65 -12.02 5.97
C PHE A 131 15.45 -11.57 4.53
N ALA A 132 14.28 -10.99 4.21
CA ALA A 132 14.03 -10.40 2.91
C ALA A 132 15.10 -9.37 2.52
N GLN A 133 15.40 -9.34 1.24
CA GLN A 133 16.33 -8.40 0.63
C GLN A 133 15.72 -7.81 -0.64
N CYS A 134 15.92 -6.52 -0.87
CA CYS A 134 15.42 -5.84 -2.05
C CYS A 134 16.58 -5.17 -2.78
N TRP A 135 16.61 -5.29 -4.11
CA TRP A 135 17.61 -4.62 -4.93
C TRP A 135 17.40 -3.11 -4.88
N ASP A 136 18.46 -2.37 -4.58
CA ASP A 136 18.54 -0.93 -4.78
C ASP A 136 19.16 -0.67 -6.16
N PRO A 137 18.55 0.17 -7.02
CA PRO A 137 19.14 0.58 -8.29
C PRO A 137 20.54 1.17 -8.19
N GLN A 138 20.96 1.64 -7.00
CA GLN A 138 22.31 2.15 -6.73
C GLN A 138 23.35 1.04 -6.52
N GLY A 139 22.97 -0.25 -6.55
CA GLY A 139 23.92 -1.35 -6.73
C GLY A 139 24.05 -2.32 -5.56
N TRP A 140 23.19 -2.25 -4.55
CA TRP A 140 23.25 -3.14 -3.37
C TRP A 140 21.88 -3.74 -3.04
N PHE A 141 21.87 -4.81 -2.25
CA PHE A 141 20.64 -5.30 -1.63
C PHE A 141 20.46 -4.67 -0.25
N TRP A 142 19.36 -3.97 -0.04
CA TRP A 142 18.98 -3.47 1.28
C TRP A 142 18.01 -4.44 1.96
N LYS A 143 17.84 -4.30 3.28
CA LYS A 143 17.01 -5.16 4.10
C LYS A 143 15.75 -4.42 4.56
N PRO A 144 14.55 -4.79 4.07
CA PRO A 144 13.29 -4.24 4.54
C PRO A 144 13.08 -4.30 6.05
N ALA A 145 13.59 -5.34 6.71
CA ALA A 145 13.49 -5.50 8.15
C ALA A 145 14.25 -4.42 8.94
N ASP A 146 15.44 -4.05 8.51
CA ASP A 146 16.24 -3.03 9.20
C ASP A 146 15.58 -1.65 9.10
N ALA A 147 15.06 -1.32 7.91
CA ALA A 147 14.31 -0.09 7.68
C ALA A 147 13.00 -0.06 8.49
N ALA A 148 12.23 -1.16 8.48
CA ALA A 148 11.00 -1.30 9.25
C ALA A 148 11.24 -1.15 10.76
N LYS A 149 12.29 -1.78 11.30
CA LYS A 149 12.64 -1.69 12.73
C LYS A 149 12.97 -0.26 13.15
N LYS A 150 13.67 0.50 12.29
CA LYS A 150 13.92 1.92 12.54
C LYS A 150 12.61 2.71 12.56
N GLN A 151 11.73 2.45 11.59
CA GLN A 151 10.49 3.20 11.44
C GLN A 151 9.49 2.93 12.57
N ILE A 152 9.37 1.68 13.03
CA ILE A 152 8.53 1.34 14.20
C ILE A 152 8.91 2.20 15.39
N LYS A 153 10.21 2.34 15.69
CA LYS A 153 10.67 3.15 16.83
C LYS A 153 10.28 4.63 16.69
N VAL A 154 10.40 5.19 15.49
CA VAL A 154 10.01 6.58 15.22
C VAL A 154 8.52 6.76 15.46
N LEU A 155 7.69 5.87 14.91
CA LEU A 155 6.24 5.97 15.02
C LEU A 155 5.75 5.73 16.46
N GLU A 156 6.30 4.74 17.15
CA GLU A 156 5.96 4.47 18.56
C GLU A 156 6.38 5.62 19.48
N PHE A 157 7.52 6.26 19.21
CA PHE A 157 7.94 7.43 19.98
C PHE A 157 7.04 8.64 19.73
N ALA A 158 6.73 8.96 18.48
CA ALA A 158 5.83 10.06 18.14
C ALA A 158 4.45 9.91 18.81
N LYS A 159 3.92 8.68 18.86
CA LYS A 159 2.66 8.40 19.56
C LYS A 159 2.68 8.72 21.05
N LEU A 160 3.83 8.59 21.72
CA LEU A 160 3.95 8.90 23.14
C LEU A 160 4.01 10.41 23.40
N GLU A 161 4.40 11.21 22.41
CA GLU A 161 4.42 12.68 22.54
C GLU A 161 3.04 13.31 22.30
N ASP A 162 2.17 12.61 21.58
CA ASP A 162 0.81 13.04 21.25
C ASP A 162 -0.26 12.64 22.30
N GLU A 163 0.11 11.82 23.30
CA GLU A 163 -0.72 11.38 24.44
C GLU A 163 -0.57 12.28 25.67
#